data_AF-A0A7C1P6D9-F1
#
_entry.id   AF-A0A7C1P6D9-F1
#
_cell.length_a   1.000
_cell.length_b   1.000
_cell.length_c   1.000
_cell.angle_alpha   90.00
_cell.angle_beta   90.00
_cell.angle_gamma   90.00
#
_symmetry.space_group_name_H-M   'P 1'
#
loop_
_entity.id
_entity.type
_entity.pdbx_description
1 polymer ?
#
loop_
_entity_poly.entity_id
_entity_poly.type
_entity_poly.pdbx_seq_one_letter_code
_entity_poly.pdbx_strand_id
1 'polypeptide(L)'
;MSQRTAFILAAALTAFVLVVLGAVAAHIGLVGQADAAAATLPPATASPAAPQSGADPSSIQPQPDAPIATISPDLAATIALNLLPDASVLRTPELVDFQGTVAYEVVLDRGTVYVDATNGRILNNPVRFDRFPRWEHEVHEWFEGEHEDDD
;
A
#
# COMPACT_ATOMS: atom_id res chain seq x y z
N MET A 1 -38.58 17.49 23.01
CA MET A 1 -37.77 18.25 22.02
C MET A 1 -36.91 17.35 21.11
N SER A 2 -36.75 16.05 21.41
CA SER A 2 -35.84 15.13 20.72
C SER A 2 -36.25 14.64 19.31
N GLN A 3 -37.47 14.97 18.86
CA GLN A 3 -37.98 14.52 17.57
C GLN A 3 -37.49 15.41 16.41
N ARG A 4 -37.29 16.70 16.68
CA ARG A 4 -36.72 17.64 15.70
C ARG A 4 -35.22 17.39 15.50
N THR A 5 -34.51 17.02 16.56
CA THR A 5 -33.09 16.66 16.47
C THR A 5 -32.88 15.36 15.70
N ALA A 6 -33.74 14.35 15.87
CA ALA A 6 -33.67 13.10 15.12
C ALA A 6 -33.84 13.31 13.60
N PHE A 7 -34.77 14.17 13.17
CA PHE A 7 -34.95 14.49 11.75
C PHE A 7 -33.77 15.27 11.15
N ILE A 8 -33.18 16.20 11.89
CA ILE A 8 -32.00 16.96 11.43
C ILE A 8 -30.78 16.03 11.29
N LEU A 9 -30.57 15.12 12.23
CA LEU A 9 -29.47 14.15 12.20
C LEU A 9 -29.56 13.22 10.99
N ALA A 10 -30.75 12.71 10.69
CA ALA A 10 -30.96 11.83 9.53
C ALA A 10 -30.69 12.55 8.20
N ALA A 11 -31.14 13.81 8.07
CA ALA A 11 -30.90 14.62 6.87
C ALA A 11 -29.43 14.98 6.68
N ALA A 12 -28.72 15.30 7.76
CA ALA A 12 -27.27 15.56 7.70
C ALA A 12 -26.49 14.31 7.27
N LEU A 13 -26.89 13.13 7.76
CA LEU A 13 -26.22 11.87 7.47
C LEU A 13 -26.41 11.45 6.01
N THR A 14 -27.62 11.60 5.43
CA THR A 14 -27.84 11.31 4.00
C THR A 14 -27.10 12.28 3.10
N ALA A 15 -27.07 13.57 3.42
CA ALA A 15 -26.27 14.55 2.68
C ALA A 15 -24.77 14.19 2.72
N PHE A 16 -24.25 13.81 3.89
CA PHE A 16 -22.85 13.42 4.06
C PHE A 16 -22.50 12.18 3.23
N VAL A 17 -23.35 11.14 3.24
CA VAL A 17 -23.15 9.93 2.45
C VAL A 17 -23.11 10.23 0.95
N LEU A 18 -24.01 11.08 0.45
CA LEU A 18 -24.00 11.48 -0.96
C LEU A 18 -22.74 12.27 -1.35
N VAL A 19 -22.25 13.14 -0.47
CA VAL A 19 -20.99 13.88 -0.70
C VAL A 19 -19.79 12.94 -0.74
N VAL A 20 -19.70 11.97 0.16
CA VAL A 20 -18.58 11.01 0.19
C VAL A 20 -18.59 10.11 -1.06
N LEU A 21 -19.75 9.58 -1.46
CA LEU A 21 -19.85 8.79 -2.70
C LEU A 21 -19.49 9.61 -3.95
N GLY A 22 -19.96 10.86 -4.03
CA GLY A 22 -19.62 11.76 -5.14
C GLY A 22 -18.13 12.10 -5.20
N ALA A 23 -17.52 12.39 -4.05
CA ALA A 23 -16.10 12.72 -3.96
C ALA A 23 -15.19 11.54 -4.36
N VAL A 24 -15.55 10.31 -3.98
CA VAL A 24 -14.81 9.10 -4.38
C VAL A 24 -14.89 8.88 -5.90
N ALA A 25 -16.07 9.04 -6.50
CA ALA A 25 -16.23 8.91 -7.95
C ALA A 25 -15.42 9.96 -8.73
N ALA A 26 -15.41 11.22 -8.25
CA ALA A 26 -14.61 12.28 -8.84
C ALA A 26 -13.09 12.02 -8.71
N HIS A 27 -12.66 11.48 -7.57
CA HIS A 27 -11.24 11.23 -7.33
C HIS A 27 -10.66 10.17 -8.29
N ILE A 28 -11.43 9.12 -8.60
CA ILE A 28 -11.02 8.06 -9.54
C ILE A 28 -10.90 8.60 -10.98
N GLY A 29 -11.80 9.50 -11.38
CA GLY A 29 -11.79 10.10 -12.73
C GLY A 29 -10.59 11.02 -12.99
N LEU A 30 -10.11 11.74 -11.97
CA LEU A 30 -8.96 12.65 -12.14
C LEU A 30 -7.62 11.91 -12.27
N VAL A 31 -7.49 10.69 -11.75
CA VAL A 31 -6.23 9.92 -11.81
C VAL A 31 -6.07 9.19 -13.15
N GLY A 32 -7.15 8.97 -13.91
CA GLY A 32 -7.13 8.24 -15.18
C GLY A 32 -6.88 9.07 -16.45
N GLN A 33 -6.72 10.38 -16.36
CA GLN A 33 -6.62 11.27 -17.53
C GLN A 33 -5.22 11.88 -17.68
N ALA A 34 -4.22 11.01 -17.76
CA ALA A 34 -2.84 11.40 -18.08
C ALA A 34 -2.18 10.38 -19.00
N ASP A 35 -2.76 10.12 -20.19
CA ASP A 35 -2.02 9.51 -21.31
C ASP A 35 -2.75 9.72 -22.65
N ALA A 36 -2.59 10.90 -23.27
CA ALA A 36 -2.95 11.12 -24.68
C ALA A 36 -2.39 12.44 -25.23
N ALA A 37 -1.09 12.71 -25.02
CA ALA A 37 -0.43 13.81 -25.73
C ALA A 37 1.09 13.63 -25.76
N ALA A 38 1.59 12.87 -26.75
CA ALA A 38 2.80 13.17 -27.54
C ALA A 38 3.36 11.91 -28.20
N ALA A 39 3.27 11.82 -29.53
CA ALA A 39 4.36 11.38 -30.42
C ALA A 39 3.82 11.12 -31.84
N THR A 40 3.50 12.19 -32.57
CA THR A 40 3.73 12.20 -34.02
C THR A 40 5.14 12.72 -34.26
N LEU A 41 5.95 11.98 -35.03
CA LEU A 41 6.93 12.45 -36.03
C LEU A 41 7.65 11.22 -36.70
N PRO A 42 8.24 11.38 -37.90
CA PRO A 42 8.05 10.55 -39.11
C PRO A 42 9.02 9.35 -39.32
N PRO A 43 8.79 8.49 -40.35
CA PRO A 43 9.68 7.38 -40.70
C PRO A 43 11.04 7.84 -41.24
N ALA A 44 12.11 7.47 -40.53
CA ALA A 44 13.48 7.57 -41.02
C ALA A 44 13.85 6.33 -41.84
N THR A 45 14.33 6.61 -43.05
CA THR A 45 14.86 5.73 -44.08
C THR A 45 15.99 4.80 -43.61
N ALA A 46 16.00 3.60 -44.18
CA ALA A 46 17.02 2.57 -44.04
C ALA A 46 18.44 3.04 -44.44
N SER A 47 19.44 2.56 -43.70
CA SER A 47 20.84 2.47 -44.15
C SER A 47 21.41 1.11 -43.70
N PRO A 48 21.80 0.21 -44.62
CA PRO A 48 22.41 -1.08 -44.28
C PRO A 48 23.93 -0.96 -44.32
N ALA A 49 24.63 -1.19 -43.19
CA ALA A 49 26.07 -1.48 -43.21
C ALA A 49 26.58 -2.16 -41.92
N ALA A 50 27.13 -3.35 -42.15
CA ALA A 50 28.22 -4.03 -41.44
C ALA A 50 27.94 -4.77 -40.09
N PRO A 51 28.18 -6.10 -40.07
CA PRO A 51 28.35 -6.87 -38.84
C PRO A 51 29.79 -6.70 -38.34
N GLN A 52 29.97 -6.18 -37.12
CA GLN A 52 31.25 -6.24 -36.43
C GLN A 52 31.10 -7.09 -35.18
N SER A 53 31.55 -8.34 -35.33
CA SER A 53 31.91 -9.22 -34.24
C SER A 53 33.01 -8.54 -33.41
N GLY A 54 32.76 -8.37 -32.12
CA GLY A 54 33.73 -8.00 -31.10
C GLY A 54 33.39 -8.78 -29.85
N ALA A 55 34.16 -9.84 -29.60
CA ALA A 55 34.01 -10.70 -28.44
C ALA A 55 34.58 -10.03 -27.19
N ASP A 56 33.78 -10.00 -26.11
CA ASP A 56 34.26 -9.92 -24.74
C ASP A 56 33.54 -11.02 -23.92
N PRO A 57 34.19 -12.17 -23.67
CA PRO A 57 33.61 -13.26 -22.89
C PRO A 57 34.07 -13.14 -21.43
N SER A 58 33.23 -12.56 -20.56
CA SER A 58 33.15 -12.73 -19.09
C SER A 58 32.41 -11.51 -18.52
N SER A 59 31.12 -11.53 -18.23
CA SER A 59 30.49 -12.34 -17.18
C SER A 59 28.99 -12.49 -17.50
N ILE A 60 28.58 -13.68 -17.95
CA ILE A 60 27.17 -14.05 -17.95
C ILE A 60 26.84 -14.41 -16.50
N GLN A 61 26.52 -13.41 -15.69
CA GLN A 61 25.75 -13.65 -14.48
C GLN A 61 24.36 -14.05 -14.98
N PRO A 62 23.83 -15.24 -14.61
CA PRO A 62 22.48 -15.61 -14.96
C PRO A 62 21.56 -14.60 -14.27
N GLN A 63 21.12 -13.60 -15.02
CA GLN A 63 19.98 -12.80 -14.64
C GLN A 63 18.81 -13.79 -14.69
N PRO A 64 18.26 -14.20 -13.53
CA PRO A 64 17.13 -15.11 -13.53
C PRO A 64 16.05 -14.47 -14.39
N ASP A 65 15.36 -15.27 -15.21
CA ASP A 65 14.11 -14.91 -15.87
C ASP A 65 13.22 -14.13 -14.89
N ALA A 66 13.36 -12.81 -14.91
CA ALA A 66 12.65 -11.95 -13.97
C ALA A 66 11.22 -11.94 -14.49
N PRO A 67 10.25 -12.41 -13.70
CA PRO A 67 8.86 -12.28 -14.07
C PRO A 67 8.58 -10.82 -14.43
N ILE A 68 7.79 -10.63 -15.49
CA ILE A 68 7.52 -9.34 -16.12
C ILE A 68 6.79 -8.45 -15.11
N ALA A 69 7.55 -7.77 -14.26
CA ALA A 69 7.02 -6.89 -13.25
C ALA A 69 6.46 -5.65 -13.97
N THR A 70 5.16 -5.44 -13.81
CA THR A 70 4.44 -4.33 -14.46
C THR A 70 4.66 -3.03 -13.67
N ILE A 71 4.99 -3.13 -12.39
CA ILE A 71 5.35 -1.98 -11.55
C ILE A 71 6.85 -1.94 -11.25
N SER A 72 7.39 -0.74 -11.09
CA SER A 72 8.78 -0.53 -10.70
C SER A 72 9.01 -0.80 -9.20
N PRO A 73 10.23 -1.20 -8.79
CA PRO A 73 10.57 -1.38 -7.37
C PRO A 73 10.39 -0.09 -6.56
N ASP A 74 10.72 1.07 -7.14
CA ASP A 74 10.55 2.38 -6.48
C ASP A 74 9.07 2.70 -6.16
N LEU A 75 8.17 2.30 -7.06
CA LEU A 75 6.73 2.41 -6.83
C LEU A 75 6.28 1.49 -5.70
N ALA A 76 6.79 0.26 -5.65
CA ALA A 76 6.49 -0.68 -4.57
C ALA A 76 6.96 -0.16 -3.20
N ALA A 77 8.15 0.46 -3.12
CA ALA A 77 8.63 1.12 -1.91
C ALA A 77 7.71 2.26 -1.49
N THR A 78 7.28 3.10 -2.43
CA THR A 78 6.34 4.20 -2.17
C THR A 78 5.00 3.70 -1.63
N ILE A 79 4.47 2.60 -2.19
CA ILE A 79 3.23 1.96 -1.71
C ILE A 79 3.42 1.43 -0.28
N ALA A 80 4.56 0.78 0.00
CA ALA A 80 4.88 0.25 1.31
C ALA A 80 5.06 1.36 2.37
N LEU A 81 5.69 2.48 2.01
CA LEU A 81 5.83 3.66 2.86
C LEU A 81 4.49 4.38 3.10
N ASN A 82 3.60 4.43 2.12
CA ASN A 82 2.24 4.97 2.33
C ASN A 82 1.43 4.11 3.31
N LEU A 83 1.67 2.81 3.36
CA LEU A 83 1.04 1.92 4.33
C LEU A 83 1.60 2.12 5.75
N LEU A 84 2.88 2.49 5.83
CA LEU A 84 3.63 2.67 7.07
C LEU A 84 4.41 4.00 7.00
N PRO A 85 3.75 5.15 7.22
CA PRO A 85 4.37 6.47 7.02
C PRO A 85 5.53 6.76 7.98
N ASP A 86 5.57 6.08 9.13
CA ASP A 86 6.67 6.16 10.11
C ASP A 86 7.76 5.10 9.91
N ALA A 87 7.67 4.27 8.87
CA ALA A 87 8.67 3.27 8.56
C ALA A 87 9.71 3.78 7.56
N SER A 88 10.90 3.20 7.62
CA SER A 88 12.02 3.45 6.70
C SER A 88 12.37 2.19 5.95
N VAL A 89 12.63 2.34 4.65
CA VAL A 89 13.10 1.25 3.79
C VAL A 89 14.53 0.88 4.19
N LEU A 90 14.71 -0.33 4.71
CA LEU A 90 16.02 -0.86 5.10
C LEU A 90 16.79 -1.44 3.91
N ARG A 91 16.06 -1.95 2.91
CA ARG A 91 16.63 -2.59 1.73
C ARG A 91 15.83 -2.22 0.48
N THR A 92 16.53 -2.10 -0.64
CA THR A 92 15.91 -1.97 -1.96
C THR A 92 14.88 -3.09 -2.20
N PRO A 93 13.69 -2.79 -2.76
CA PRO A 93 12.68 -3.80 -3.03
C PRO A 93 13.16 -4.90 -3.95
N GLU A 94 12.94 -6.15 -3.57
CA GLU A 94 13.36 -7.34 -4.32
C GLU A 94 12.16 -8.08 -4.88
N LEU A 95 12.28 -8.61 -6.10
CA LEU A 95 11.23 -9.38 -6.74
C LEU A 95 11.28 -10.84 -6.26
N VAL A 96 10.28 -11.27 -5.52
CA VAL A 96 10.16 -12.60 -4.91
C VAL A 96 8.87 -13.29 -5.34
N ASP A 97 8.86 -14.62 -5.27
CA ASP A 97 7.62 -15.38 -5.35
C ASP A 97 6.98 -15.48 -3.96
N PHE A 98 5.84 -14.83 -3.78
CA PHE A 98 5.06 -14.88 -2.55
C PHE A 98 3.79 -15.70 -2.78
N GLN A 99 3.78 -16.94 -2.28
CA GLN A 99 2.66 -17.87 -2.41
C GLN A 99 2.24 -18.14 -3.86
N GLY A 100 3.21 -18.28 -4.78
CA GLY A 100 2.95 -18.46 -6.21
C GLY A 100 2.53 -17.18 -6.94
N THR A 101 2.64 -16.03 -6.28
CA THR A 101 2.39 -14.70 -6.87
C THR A 101 3.67 -13.90 -6.87
N VAL A 102 4.03 -13.32 -8.01
CA VAL A 102 5.19 -12.46 -8.14
C VAL A 102 4.95 -11.15 -7.39
N ALA A 103 5.81 -10.85 -6.43
CA ALA A 103 5.67 -9.71 -5.53
C ALA A 103 7.00 -9.02 -5.26
N TYR A 104 6.96 -7.73 -5.00
CA TYR A 104 8.05 -6.98 -4.40
C TYR A 104 8.05 -7.16 -2.89
N GLU A 105 9.12 -7.73 -2.37
CA GLU A 105 9.45 -7.73 -0.95
C GLU A 105 10.11 -6.39 -0.58
N VAL A 106 9.43 -5.60 0.25
CA VAL A 106 9.96 -4.35 0.79
C VAL A 106 10.26 -4.56 2.26
N VAL A 107 11.55 -4.62 2.61
CA VAL A 107 11.99 -4.75 3.99
C VAL A 107 12.07 -3.36 4.63
N LEU A 108 11.20 -3.11 5.60
CA LEU A 108 11.14 -1.88 6.39
C LEU A 108 11.58 -2.16 7.83
N ASP A 109 11.85 -1.11 8.61
CA ASP A 109 12.20 -1.25 10.04
C ASP A 109 11.05 -1.84 10.88
N ARG A 110 9.80 -1.61 10.45
CA ARG A 110 8.59 -2.13 11.10
C ARG A 110 8.12 -3.48 10.58
N GLY A 111 8.88 -4.09 9.68
CA GLY A 111 8.59 -5.40 9.11
C GLY A 111 8.61 -5.42 7.59
N THR A 112 8.19 -6.55 7.02
CA THR A 112 8.25 -6.77 5.58
C THR A 112 6.87 -6.62 4.94
N VAL A 113 6.77 -5.75 3.94
CA VAL A 113 5.57 -5.58 3.11
C VAL A 113 5.77 -6.31 1.80
N TYR A 114 4.79 -7.09 1.38
CA TYR A 114 4.79 -7.75 0.07
C TYR A 114 3.78 -7.06 -0.83
N VAL A 115 4.24 -6.55 -1.97
CA VAL A 115 3.43 -5.80 -2.94
C VAL A 115 3.38 -6.57 -4.26
N ASP A 116 2.20 -6.87 -4.76
CA ASP A 116 1.99 -7.55 -6.05
C ASP A 116 2.69 -6.80 -7.19
N ALA A 117 3.55 -7.49 -7.94
CA ALA A 117 4.37 -6.88 -8.98
C ALA A 117 3.58 -6.55 -10.27
N THR A 118 2.32 -6.98 -10.37
CA THR A 118 1.48 -6.78 -11.55
C THR A 118 0.58 -5.55 -11.38
N ASN A 119 0.01 -5.36 -10.19
CA ASN A 119 -1.02 -4.35 -9.92
C ASN A 119 -0.71 -3.44 -8.73
N GLY A 120 0.40 -3.64 -8.00
CA GLY A 120 0.73 -2.84 -6.83
C GLY A 120 -0.14 -3.08 -5.59
N ARG A 121 -0.90 -4.19 -5.57
CA ARG A 121 -1.74 -4.55 -4.43
C ARG A 121 -0.89 -5.09 -3.28
N ILE A 122 -1.12 -4.64 -2.06
CA ILE A 122 -0.44 -5.20 -0.88
C ILE A 122 -0.98 -6.62 -0.64
N LEU A 123 -0.10 -7.61 -0.75
CA LEU A 123 -0.38 -9.03 -0.51
C LEU A 123 -0.25 -9.39 0.97
N ASN A 124 0.71 -8.78 1.66
CA ASN A 124 0.90 -8.96 3.08
C ASN A 124 1.31 -7.64 3.75
N ASN A 125 0.62 -7.34 4.85
CA ASN A 125 0.85 -6.16 5.66
C ASN A 125 1.43 -6.62 7.02
N PRO A 126 2.62 -6.15 7.43
CA PRO A 126 3.19 -6.47 8.73
C PRO A 126 2.40 -5.82 9.88
N VAL A 127 1.49 -4.88 9.60
CA VAL A 127 0.57 -4.31 10.61
C VAL A 127 -0.54 -5.32 10.93
N ARG A 128 -0.17 -6.48 11.47
CA ARG A 128 -1.09 -7.41 12.12
C ARG A 128 -1.18 -7.02 13.59
N PHE A 129 -2.12 -6.12 13.85
CA PHE A 129 -2.93 -6.07 15.06
C PHE A 129 -2.21 -5.80 16.41
N ASP A 130 -2.24 -4.53 16.80
CA ASP A 130 -2.82 -4.12 18.10
C ASP A 130 -4.34 -4.46 18.16
N ARG A 131 -4.73 -5.71 17.83
CA ARG A 131 -6.02 -6.26 18.26
C ARG A 131 -5.78 -6.72 19.68
N PHE A 132 -5.99 -5.78 20.57
CA PHE A 132 -6.04 -5.95 22.02
C PHE A 132 -6.54 -7.33 22.44
N PRO A 133 -5.92 -7.91 23.48
CA PRO A 133 -6.72 -8.58 24.49
C PRO A 133 -6.41 -8.04 25.89
N ARG A 134 -7.48 -7.63 26.57
CA ARG A 134 -7.78 -8.04 27.95
C ARG A 134 -6.91 -7.48 29.07
N TRP A 135 -7.26 -6.26 29.49
CA TRP A 135 -7.46 -5.96 30.91
C TRP A 135 -8.88 -5.37 30.95
N GLU A 136 -9.94 -5.95 31.55
CA GLU A 136 -9.96 -6.63 32.85
C GLU A 136 -8.97 -5.95 33.80
N HIS A 137 -9.11 -4.64 33.97
CA HIS A 137 -8.53 -3.89 35.09
C HIS A 137 -9.62 -3.11 35.84
N GLU A 138 -10.84 -3.64 35.84
CA GLU A 138 -11.90 -3.21 36.76
C GLU A 138 -12.47 -4.45 37.46
N VAL A 139 -11.56 -5.25 38.01
CA VAL A 139 -11.82 -6.12 39.17
C VAL A 139 -10.91 -5.63 40.28
N HIS A 140 -11.15 -4.40 40.73
CA HIS A 140 -10.54 -3.85 41.94
C HIS A 140 -11.55 -3.01 42.75
N GLU A 141 -12.83 -3.40 42.75
CA GLU A 141 -13.84 -2.92 43.71
C GLU A 141 -14.21 -4.03 44.72
N TRP A 142 -13.25 -4.86 45.14
CA TRP A 142 -13.48 -5.94 46.13
C TRP A 142 -12.71 -5.78 47.45
N PHE A 143 -12.04 -4.65 47.72
CA PHE A 143 -11.37 -4.42 49.01
C PHE A 143 -11.41 -2.93 49.43
N GLU A 144 -12.60 -2.37 49.58
CA GLU A 144 -12.86 -1.38 50.65
C GLU A 144 -13.40 -2.25 51.81
N GLY A 145 -12.55 -2.81 52.65
CA GLY A 145 -11.85 -2.01 53.65
C GLY A 145 -12.82 -1.79 54.82
N GLU A 146 -13.22 -2.88 55.49
CA GLU A 146 -13.68 -2.82 56.87
C GLU A 146 -12.59 -2.08 57.65
N HIS A 147 -12.86 -0.83 58.02
CA HIS A 147 -12.13 -0.16 59.07
C HIS A 147 -13.16 0.31 60.08
N GLU A 148 -13.13 -0.42 61.19
CA GLU A 148 -13.68 -0.06 62.49
C GLU A 148 -13.30 1.38 62.85
N ASP A 149 -14.30 2.20 63.18
CA ASP A 149 -14.16 3.29 64.14
C ASP A 149 -15.33 3.07 65.13
N ASP A 150 -15.06 2.43 66.27
CA ASP A 150 -14.71 3.04 67.56
C ASP A 150 -15.93 3.66 68.29
N ASP A 151 -16.08 3.23 69.55
CA ASP A 151 -17.09 3.44 70.59
C ASP A 151 -18.05 4.68 70.58
#